data_AF-V5HWU7-F1
#
_entry.id   AF-V5HWU7-F1
#
_cell.length_a   1.000
_cell.length_b   1.000
_cell.length_c   1.000
_cell.angle_alpha   90.00
_cell.angle_beta   90.00
_cell.angle_gamma   90.00
#
_symmetry.space_group_name_H-M   'P 1'
#
loop_
_entity.id
_entity.type
_entity.pdbx_description
1 polymer ?
#
loop_
_entity_poly.entity_id
_entity_poly.type
_entity_poly.pdbx_seq_one_letter_code
_entity_poly.pdbx_strand_id
1 'polypeptide(L)'
;KNACRHAEMDCVDQVLDWCAERGLDTGDVFRGVSVFVTVEPCIMCAAALDSLRVSRVVFGCPNERFGGVGSVLDVLRGTGGRTVVVAGVRAERAVNLLKEFYMGENPNAPVPKSKANRVLQTQR
;
A
#
# COMPACT_ATOMS: atom_id res chain seq x y z
N LYS A 1 18.49 -4.44 -5.18
CA LYS A 1 17.28 -5.01 -4.52
C LYS A 1 17.07 -4.21 -3.24
N ASN A 2 15.99 -3.43 -3.14
CA ASN A 2 15.66 -2.64 -1.95
C ASN A 2 14.41 -3.23 -1.31
N ALA A 3 14.51 -3.70 -0.05
CA ALA A 3 13.41 -4.35 0.64
C ALA A 3 12.30 -3.38 1.06
N CYS A 4 12.59 -2.09 1.16
CA CYS A 4 11.63 -1.04 1.53
C CYS A 4 10.92 -0.43 0.32
N ARG A 5 11.26 -0.85 -0.91
CA ARG A 5 10.68 -0.31 -2.15
C ARG A 5 9.28 -0.88 -2.41
N HIS A 6 8.35 -0.50 -1.55
CA HIS A 6 6.92 -0.74 -1.70
C HIS A 6 6.28 0.36 -2.56
N ALA A 7 5.08 0.11 -3.06
CA ALA A 7 4.37 1.03 -3.95
C ALA A 7 4.19 2.43 -3.34
N GLU A 8 3.97 2.50 -2.03
CA GLU A 8 3.82 3.76 -1.30
C GLU A 8 5.15 4.54 -1.26
N MET A 9 6.28 3.84 -1.14
CA MET A 9 7.60 4.48 -1.15
C MET A 9 7.97 4.94 -2.56
N ASP A 10 7.66 4.17 -3.60
CA ASP A 10 7.81 4.60 -4.99
C ASP A 10 6.93 5.83 -5.31
N CYS A 11 5.74 5.92 -4.69
CA CYS A 11 4.87 7.10 -4.80
C CYS A 11 5.48 8.33 -4.10
N VAL A 12 6.05 8.16 -2.91
CA VAL A 12 6.77 9.23 -2.19
C VAL A 12 7.97 9.72 -2.99
N ASP A 13 8.80 8.82 -3.51
CA ASP A 13 9.97 9.16 -4.33
C ASP A 13 9.56 10.03 -5.53
N GLN A 14 8.48 9.64 -6.25
CA GLN A 14 7.96 10.43 -7.38
C GLN A 14 7.49 11.83 -6.99
N VAL A 15 6.86 11.99 -5.82
CA VAL A 15 6.44 13.31 -5.33
C VAL A 15 7.66 14.16 -4.96
N LEU A 16 8.68 13.56 -4.34
CA LEU A 16 9.93 14.26 -4.01
C LEU A 16 10.65 14.75 -5.26
N ASP A 17 10.78 13.89 -6.27
CA ASP A 17 11.39 14.25 -7.56
C ASP A 17 10.60 15.39 -8.23
N TRP A 18 9.27 15.29 -8.25
CA TRP A 18 8.39 16.33 -8.81
C TRP A 18 8.55 17.69 -8.11
N CYS A 19 8.70 17.69 -6.78
CA CYS A 19 8.95 18.90 -5.99
C CYS A 19 10.32 19.48 -6.28
N ALA A 20 11.36 18.64 -6.37
CA ALA A 20 12.73 19.06 -6.64
C ALA A 20 12.86 19.72 -8.02
N GLU A 21 12.24 19.14 -9.04
CA GLU A 21 12.20 19.71 -10.40
C GLU A 21 11.53 21.09 -10.46
N ARG A 22 10.62 21.39 -9.54
CA ARG A 22 9.77 22.60 -9.55
C ARG A 22 10.12 23.60 -8.44
N GLY A 23 11.09 23.27 -7.59
CA GLY A 23 11.45 24.10 -6.44
C GLY A 23 10.31 24.28 -5.43
N LEU A 24 9.49 23.24 -5.24
CA LEU A 24 8.33 23.28 -4.33
C LEU A 24 8.70 22.80 -2.92
N ASP A 25 8.02 23.35 -1.91
CA ASP A 25 8.12 22.82 -0.55
C ASP A 25 7.39 21.47 -0.43
N THR A 26 8.16 20.44 -0.09
CA THR A 26 7.63 19.06 0.00
C THR A 26 6.58 18.91 1.10
N GLY A 27 6.76 19.62 2.23
CA GLY A 27 5.84 19.56 3.35
C GLY A 27 4.46 20.10 3.01
N ASP A 28 4.40 21.21 2.29
CA ASP A 28 3.15 21.80 1.80
C ASP A 28 2.49 20.92 0.73
N VAL A 29 3.28 20.34 -0.18
CA VAL A 29 2.76 19.43 -1.21
C VAL A 29 2.14 18.18 -0.59
N PHE A 30 2.84 17.48 0.31
CA PHE A 30 2.31 16.25 0.91
C PHE A 30 1.01 16.46 1.69
N ARG A 31 0.82 17.62 2.33
CA ARG A 31 -0.43 17.98 3.01
C ARG A 31 -1.64 18.06 2.07
N GLY A 32 -1.43 18.16 0.77
CA GLY A 32 -2.46 18.07 -0.27
C GLY A 32 -2.57 16.71 -0.96
N VAL A 33 -1.64 15.78 -0.70
CA VAL A 33 -1.58 14.48 -1.39
C VAL A 33 -2.58 13.49 -0.79
N SER A 34 -3.37 12.86 -1.65
CA SER A 34 -4.17 11.68 -1.32
C SER A 34 -3.54 10.44 -1.97
N VAL A 35 -3.15 9.46 -1.17
CA VAL A 35 -2.53 8.22 -1.63
C VAL A 35 -3.60 7.15 -1.86
N PHE A 36 -3.62 6.55 -3.04
CA PHE A 36 -4.49 5.43 -3.38
C PHE A 36 -3.66 4.17 -3.55
N VAL A 37 -3.96 3.12 -2.79
CA VAL A 37 -3.23 1.86 -2.82
C VAL A 37 -4.20 0.68 -2.80
N THR A 38 -3.90 -0.41 -3.50
CA THR A 38 -4.85 -1.53 -3.61
C THR A 38 -5.01 -2.30 -2.31
N VAL A 39 -3.93 -2.45 -1.54
CA VAL A 39 -3.87 -3.20 -0.28
C VAL A 39 -3.55 -2.23 0.84
N GLU A 40 -4.11 -2.44 2.03
CA GLU A 40 -3.78 -1.65 3.22
C GLU A 40 -2.26 -1.53 3.40
N PRO A 41 -1.74 -0.29 3.60
CA PRO A 41 -0.33 -0.07 3.80
C PRO A 41 0.22 -0.90 4.95
N CYS A 42 1.42 -1.43 4.78
CA CYS A 42 2.09 -2.09 5.89
C CYS A 42 2.49 -1.08 6.98
N ILE A 43 2.83 -1.56 8.17
CA ILE A 43 3.29 -0.74 9.31
C ILE A 43 4.33 0.32 8.90
N MET A 44 5.34 -0.07 8.11
CA MET A 44 6.39 0.83 7.62
C MET A 44 5.81 1.95 6.75
N CYS A 45 4.99 1.60 5.75
CA CYS A 45 4.42 2.56 4.81
C CYS A 45 3.42 3.49 5.50
N ALA A 46 2.56 2.96 6.37
CA ALA A 46 1.61 3.76 7.13
C ALA A 46 2.32 4.81 8.01
N ALA A 47 3.40 4.42 8.71
CA ALA A 47 4.18 5.35 9.54
C ALA A 47 4.90 6.42 8.71
N ALA A 48 5.44 6.05 7.55
CA ALA A 48 6.10 6.98 6.63
C ALA A 48 5.12 8.03 6.09
N LEU A 49 3.94 7.58 5.63
CA LEU A 49 2.90 8.46 5.09
C LEU A 49 2.38 9.44 6.16
N ASP A 50 2.18 9.01 7.41
CA ASP A 50 1.78 9.90 8.51
C ASP A 50 2.87 10.92 8.87
N SER A 51 4.14 10.47 8.86
CA SER A 51 5.29 11.36 9.12
C SER A 51 5.40 12.47 8.08
N LEU A 52 5.08 12.14 6.82
CA LEU A 52 4.99 13.10 5.71
C LEU A 52 3.71 13.95 5.74
N ARG A 53 2.77 13.65 6.65
CA ARG A 53 1.48 14.34 6.82
C ARG A 53 0.63 14.32 5.55
N VAL A 54 0.58 13.18 4.87
CA VAL A 54 -0.31 13.05 3.72
C VAL A 54 -1.76 13.29 4.14
N SER A 55 -2.53 13.98 3.29
CA SER A 55 -3.90 14.35 3.63
C SER A 55 -4.81 13.13 3.86
N ARG A 56 -4.61 12.09 3.04
CA ARG A 56 -5.50 10.95 2.99
C ARG A 56 -4.79 9.70 2.47
N VAL A 57 -5.16 8.56 3.04
CA VAL A 57 -4.83 7.23 2.55
C VAL A 57 -6.12 6.50 2.22
N VAL A 58 -6.26 6.09 0.96
CA VAL A 58 -7.40 5.33 0.44
C VAL A 58 -6.91 3.95 0.03
N PHE A 59 -7.52 2.89 0.57
CA PHE A 59 -7.13 1.54 0.20
C PHE A 59 -8.29 0.60 -0.09
N GLY A 60 -7.99 -0.45 -0.86
CA GLY A 60 -8.95 -1.47 -1.27
C GLY A 60 -9.20 -2.52 -0.20
N CYS A 61 -8.31 -3.51 -0.09
CA CYS A 61 -8.49 -4.64 0.82
C CYS A 61 -7.54 -4.57 2.04
N PRO A 62 -7.91 -5.19 3.17
CA PRO A 62 -7.06 -5.25 4.35
C PRO A 62 -5.77 -6.05 4.08
N ASN A 63 -4.74 -5.79 4.90
CA ASN A 63 -3.49 -6.53 4.91
C ASN A 63 -3.38 -7.36 6.18
N GLU A 64 -3.85 -8.60 6.11
CA GLU A 64 -3.98 -9.50 7.26
C GLU A 64 -2.64 -9.88 7.91
N ARG A 65 -1.51 -9.69 7.21
CA ARG A 65 -0.18 -10.10 7.70
C ARG A 65 0.66 -8.96 8.22
N PHE A 66 0.52 -7.77 7.65
CA PHE A 66 1.42 -6.64 7.94
C PHE A 66 0.72 -5.28 8.03
N GLY A 67 -0.61 -5.24 7.99
CA GLY A 67 -1.40 -4.00 7.93
C GLY A 67 -1.15 -3.05 9.08
N GLY A 68 -0.82 -1.80 8.74
CA GLY A 68 -0.49 -0.74 9.68
C GLY A 68 -1.64 0.23 9.96
N VAL A 69 -2.82 0.01 9.39
CA VAL A 69 -3.98 0.91 9.50
C VAL A 69 -5.18 0.18 10.14
N GLY A 70 -4.91 -0.82 10.97
CA GLY A 70 -5.91 -1.51 11.78
C GLY A 70 -5.92 -3.03 11.66
N SER A 71 -5.40 -3.64 10.58
CA SER A 71 -5.48 -5.12 10.45
C SER A 71 -4.53 -5.87 11.39
N VAL A 72 -3.31 -5.38 11.57
CA VAL A 72 -2.34 -5.96 12.53
C VAL A 72 -2.00 -4.95 13.61
N LEU A 73 -1.69 -3.73 13.20
CA LEU A 73 -1.44 -2.60 14.08
C LEU A 73 -2.14 -1.38 13.48
N ASP A 74 -2.54 -0.44 14.33
CA ASP A 74 -2.96 0.89 13.89
C ASP A 74 -1.90 1.90 14.33
N VAL A 75 -1.00 2.26 13.41
CA VAL A 75 0.07 3.24 13.68
C VAL A 75 -0.43 4.68 13.63
N LEU A 76 -1.62 4.91 13.09
CA LEU A 76 -2.24 6.24 13.00
C LEU A 76 -3.04 6.56 14.27
N ARG A 77 -3.32 5.55 15.10
CA ARG A 77 -3.99 5.74 16.38
C ARG A 77 -3.20 6.70 17.28
N GLY A 78 -3.86 7.78 17.70
CA GLY A 78 -3.27 8.77 18.61
C GLY A 78 -2.40 9.84 17.93
N THR A 79 -2.28 9.85 16.60
CA THR A 79 -1.54 10.92 15.89
C THR A 79 -2.32 12.23 15.80
N GLY A 80 -3.58 12.23 16.24
CA GLY A 80 -4.49 13.39 16.20
C GLY A 80 -5.30 13.48 14.90
N GLY A 81 -5.40 12.38 14.12
CA GLY A 81 -6.24 12.34 12.93
C GLY A 81 -5.72 13.21 11.78
N ARG A 82 -4.40 13.41 11.69
CA ARG A 82 -3.76 14.23 10.64
C ARG A 82 -3.99 13.65 9.25
N THR A 83 -3.98 12.33 9.17
CA THR A 83 -4.15 11.55 7.95
C THR A 83 -5.55 10.92 7.95
N VAL A 84 -6.39 11.27 6.97
CA VAL A 84 -7.72 10.66 6.84
C VAL A 84 -7.60 9.28 6.19
N VAL A 85 -8.26 8.27 6.74
CA VAL A 85 -8.24 6.90 6.18
C VAL A 85 -9.58 6.56 5.57
N VAL A 86 -9.57 6.01 4.34
CA VAL A 86 -10.74 5.44 3.67
C VAL A 86 -10.42 4.01 3.24
N ALA A 87 -11.07 3.03 3.85
CA ALA A 87 -10.89 1.61 3.58
C ALA A 87 -11.99 1.07 2.65
N GLY A 88 -11.73 -0.06 1.98
CA GLY A 88 -12.75 -0.83 1.27
C GLY A 88 -12.97 -0.44 -0.20
N VAL A 89 -12.22 0.51 -0.75
CA VAL A 89 -12.47 1.02 -2.11
C VAL A 89 -12.09 -0.02 -3.16
N ARG A 90 -13.09 -0.63 -3.79
CA ARG A 90 -12.91 -1.76 -4.73
C ARG A 90 -12.15 -2.94 -4.10
N ALA A 91 -12.43 -3.22 -2.83
CA ALA A 91 -11.78 -4.28 -2.05
C ALA A 91 -11.75 -5.64 -2.78
N GLU A 92 -12.88 -6.07 -3.34
CA GLU A 92 -12.97 -7.33 -4.09
C GLU A 92 -11.99 -7.40 -5.26
N ARG A 93 -11.86 -6.30 -6.02
CA ARG A 93 -10.90 -6.22 -7.12
C ARG A 93 -9.47 -6.33 -6.62
N ALA A 94 -9.14 -5.64 -5.52
CA ALA A 94 -7.81 -5.71 -4.93
C ALA A 94 -7.47 -7.13 -4.44
N VAL A 95 -8.42 -7.81 -3.79
CA VAL A 95 -8.28 -9.21 -3.37
C VAL A 95 -8.08 -10.12 -4.59
N ASN A 96 -8.86 -9.93 -5.66
CA ASN A 96 -8.74 -10.78 -6.85
C ASN A 96 -7.37 -10.63 -7.53
N LEU A 97 -6.80 -9.42 -7.59
CA LEU A 97 -5.44 -9.21 -8.09
C LEU A 97 -4.38 -9.96 -7.26
N LEU A 98 -4.51 -9.95 -5.93
CA LEU A 98 -3.62 -10.73 -5.05
C LEU A 98 -3.76 -12.23 -5.30
N LYS A 99 -4.99 -12.72 -5.44
CA LYS A 99 -5.24 -14.14 -5.71
C LYS A 99 -4.62 -14.56 -7.06
N GLU A 100 -4.81 -13.77 -8.11
CA GLU A 100 -4.19 -13.99 -9.42
C GLU A 100 -2.66 -14.04 -9.31
N PHE A 101 -2.04 -13.10 -8.59
CA PHE A 101 -0.60 -13.11 -8.34
C PHE A 101 -0.13 -14.40 -7.65
N TYR A 102 -0.85 -14.86 -6.60
CA TYR A 102 -0.47 -16.06 -5.87
C TYR A 102 -0.76 -17.37 -6.60
N MET A 103 -1.63 -17.37 -7.62
CA MET A 103 -1.78 -18.50 -8.54
C MET A 103 -0.60 -18.62 -9.50
N GLY A 104 0.04 -17.50 -9.85
CA GLY A 104 1.21 -17.48 -10.69
C GLY A 104 2.36 -18.34 -10.14
N GLU A 105 3.16 -18.85 -11.06
CA GLU A 105 4.42 -19.52 -10.74
C GLU A 105 5.50 -18.46 -10.47
N ASN A 106 6.36 -18.70 -9.49
CA ASN A 106 7.49 -17.81 -9.24
C ASN A 106 8.65 -18.24 -10.14
N PRO A 107 8.99 -17.49 -11.21
CA PRO A 107 10.07 -17.86 -12.13
C PRO A 107 11.45 -17.85 -11.47
N ASN A 108 11.58 -17.19 -10.31
CA ASN A 108 12.81 -17.12 -9.53
C ASN A 108 12.93 -18.24 -8.49
N ALA A 109 11.95 -19.15 -8.39
CA ALA A 109 12.03 -20.28 -7.47
C ALA A 109 13.05 -21.31 -7.98
N PRO A 110 14.02 -21.77 -7.15
CA PRO A 110 15.03 -22.76 -7.57
C PRO A 110 14.43 -24.06 -8.09
N VAL A 111 13.27 -24.44 -7.55
CA VAL A 111 12.44 -25.54 -8.04
C VAL A 111 11.01 -25.01 -8.17
N PRO A 112 10.51 -24.76 -9.38
CA PRO A 112 9.13 -24.34 -9.60
C PRO A 112 8.17 -25.40 -9.07
N LYS A 113 7.31 -25.03 -8.13
CA LYS A 113 6.19 -25.87 -7.72
C LYS A 113 5.00 -25.50 -8.59
N SER A 114 4.57 -26.43 -9.44
CA SER A 114 3.32 -26.29 -10.20
C SER A 114 2.17 -25.99 -9.25
N LYS A 115 1.40 -24.96 -9.58
CA LYS A 115 0.16 -24.58 -8.88
C LYS A 115 -1.07 -24.87 -9.73
N ALA A 116 -0.95 -25.68 -10.78
CA ALA A 116 -2.00 -25.94 -11.79
C ALA A 116 -3.33 -26.41 -11.18
N ASN A 117 -3.33 -27.03 -10.00
CA ASN A 117 -4.54 -27.52 -9.33
C ASN A 117 -5.19 -26.52 -8.35
N ARG A 118 -4.68 -25.28 -8.20
CA ARG A 118 -5.31 -24.28 -7.34
C ARG A 118 -6.53 -23.67 -8.03
N VAL A 119 -7.71 -23.90 -7.46
CA VAL A 119 -8.95 -23.26 -7.90
C VAL A 119 -9.11 -21.92 -7.15
N LEU A 120 -9.36 -20.83 -7.88
CA LEU A 120 -9.78 -19.56 -7.27
C LEU A 120 -11.15 -19.75 -6.63
N GLN A 121 -11.21 -19.67 -5.31
CA GLN A 121 -12.49 -19.41 -4.66
C GLN A 121 -12.84 -17.93 -4.87
N THR A 122 -13.63 -17.67 -5.91
CA THR A 122 -14.35 -16.40 -6.08
C THR A 122 -15.51 -16.42 -5.08
N GLN A 123 -15.51 -15.53 -4.10
CA GLN A 123 -16.69 -15.35 -3.26
C GLN A 123 -17.77 -14.70 -4.14
N ARG A 124 -19.00 -15.22 -4.04
CA ARG A 124 -20.19 -14.72 -4.74
C ARG A 124 -20.75 -13.48 -4.05
#